data_AF-A0A9E2EA83-F1
#
_entry.id   AF-A0A9E2EA83-F1
#
_cell.length_a   1.000
_cell.length_b   1.000
_cell.length_c   1.000
_cell.angle_alpha   90.00
_cell.angle_beta   90.00
_cell.angle_gamma   90.00
#
_symmetry.space_group_name_H-M   'P 1'
#
loop_
_entity.id
_entity.type
_entity.pdbx_description
1 polymer ?
#
loop_
_entity_poly.entity_id
_entity_poly.type
_entity_poly.pdbx_seq_one_letter_code
_entity_poly.pdbx_strand_id
1 'polypeptide(L)' 'MGWLLKSANKGGRRAMYHVGTLHEKGLGVPKNRPAAVKWYKKSAKAGYKRAKARLKKLGG' A
#
# COMPACT_ATOMS: atom_id res chain seq x y z
N MET A 1 8.17 -13.69 -7.90
CA MET A 1 7.10 -12.68 -7.67
C MET A 1 5.85 -13.25 -6.99
N GLY A 2 5.98 -14.08 -5.94
CA GLY A 2 4.85 -14.83 -5.37
C GLY A 2 4.41 -14.44 -3.95
N TRP A 3 5.17 -13.60 -3.24
CA TRP A 3 4.88 -13.31 -1.83
C TRP A 3 3.78 -12.26 -1.64
N LEU A 4 3.75 -11.26 -2.53
CA LEU A 4 2.90 -10.07 -2.41
C LEU A 4 1.42 -10.35 -2.69
N LEU A 5 1.11 -11.26 -3.63
CA LEU A 5 -0.28 -11.70 -3.86
C LEU A 5 -0.79 -12.56 -2.71
N LYS A 6 0.06 -13.43 -2.15
CA LYS A 6 -0.31 -14.35 -1.07
C LYS A 6 -0.58 -13.58 0.24
N SER A 7 0.24 -12.58 0.58
CA SER A 7 0.00 -11.71 1.76
C SER A 7 -1.17 -10.74 1.57
N ALA A 8 -1.40 -10.24 0.35
CA ALA A 8 -2.60 -9.45 0.04
C ALA A 8 -3.89 -10.28 0.16
N ASN A 9 -3.82 -11.58 -0.15
CA ASN A 9 -4.94 -12.51 -0.02
C ASN A 9 -5.20 -12.93 1.44
N LYS A 10 -4.16 -13.09 2.27
CA LYS A 10 -4.29 -13.52 3.68
C LYS A 10 -4.40 -12.39 4.71
N GLY A 11 -3.82 -11.21 4.45
CA GLY A 11 -3.59 -10.14 5.43
C GLY A 11 -4.51 -8.91 5.33
N GLY A 12 -5.48 -8.93 4.41
CA GLY A 12 -6.49 -7.89 4.31
C GLY A 12 -5.92 -6.49 3.97
N ARG A 13 -6.86 -5.58 3.79
CA ARG A 13 -6.65 -4.19 3.36
C ARG A 13 -5.55 -3.45 4.16
N ARG A 14 -5.34 -3.82 5.44
CA ARG A 14 -4.28 -3.28 6.32
C ARG A 14 -2.86 -3.65 5.86
N ALA A 15 -2.63 -4.89 5.42
CA ALA A 15 -1.33 -5.32 4.93
C ALA A 15 -0.92 -4.53 3.67
N MET A 16 -1.84 -4.35 2.72
CA MET A 16 -1.60 -3.54 1.53
C MET A 16 -1.25 -2.07 1.87
N TYR A 17 -1.87 -1.50 2.91
CA TYR A 17 -1.54 -0.16 3.40
C TYR A 17 -0.13 -0.11 4.00
N HIS A 18 0.25 -1.11 4.80
CA HIS A 18 1.60 -1.19 5.36
C HIS A 18 2.67 -1.29 4.26
N VAL A 19 2.47 -2.12 3.24
CA VAL A 19 3.40 -2.20 2.10
C VAL A 19 3.54 -0.86 1.39
N GLY A 20 2.44 -0.14 1.18
CA GLY A 20 2.49 1.23 0.65
C GLY A 20 3.32 2.17 1.53
N THR A 21 3.23 2.01 2.84
CA THR A 21 3.95 2.84 3.82
C THR A 21 5.44 2.49 3.90
N LEU A 22 5.79 1.22 3.73
CA LEU A 22 7.18 0.77 3.63
C LEU A 22 7.85 1.36 2.39
N HIS A 23 7.17 1.34 1.23
CA HIS A 23 7.67 2.00 0.02
C HIS A 23 7.71 3.53 0.13
N GLU A 24 6.80 4.16 0.87
CA GLU A 24 6.80 5.61 1.12
C GLU A 24 8.01 6.02 1.99
N LYS A 25 8.30 5.23 3.04
CA LYS A 25 9.35 5.50 4.02
C LYS A 25 10.72 4.91 3.65
N GLY A 26 10.78 3.94 2.74
CA GLY A 26 12.01 3.23 2.40
C GLY A 26 12.47 2.23 3.46
N LEU A 27 11.55 1.70 4.28
CA LEU A 27 11.88 0.79 5.38
C LEU A 27 11.98 -0.65 4.86
N GLY A 28 13.21 -1.11 4.58
CA GLY A 28 13.48 -2.46 4.07
C GLY A 28 13.16 -2.66 2.59
N VAL A 29 12.65 -1.63 1.91
CA VAL A 29 12.45 -1.58 0.45
C VAL A 29 12.91 -0.23 -0.07
N PRO A 30 13.41 -0.15 -1.32
CA PRO A 30 13.78 1.13 -1.91
C PRO A 30 12.58 2.09 -1.91
N LYS A 31 12.85 3.32 -1.46
CA LYS A 31 11.86 4.39 -1.37
C LYS A 31 11.30 4.65 -2.76
N ASN A 32 10.01 4.34 -2.94
CA ASN A 32 9.39 4.41 -4.24
C ASN A 32 7.94 4.89 -4.10
N ARG A 33 7.77 6.22 -4.15
CA ARG A 33 6.48 6.89 -4.04
C ARG A 33 5.44 6.37 -5.05
N PRO A 34 5.75 6.17 -6.35
CA PRO A 34 4.76 5.62 -7.28
C PRO A 34 4.36 4.17 -6.94
N ALA A 35 5.29 3.35 -6.43
CA ALA A 35 4.95 2.01 -5.94
C ALA A 35 4.03 2.08 -4.71
N ALA A 36 4.32 2.97 -3.76
CA ALA A 36 3.49 3.22 -2.57
C ALA A 36 2.05 3.59 -2.94
N VAL A 37 1.88 4.52 -3.87
CA VAL A 37 0.56 4.94 -4.38
C VAL A 37 -0.21 3.77 -4.98
N LYS A 38 0.46 2.88 -5.73
CA LYS A 38 -0.15 1.66 -6.30
C LYS A 38 -0.71 0.74 -5.21
N TRP A 39 0.04 0.56 -4.12
CA TRP A 39 -0.39 -0.23 -2.95
C TRP A 39 -1.55 0.41 -2.17
N TYR A 40 -1.50 1.73 -1.96
CA TYR A 40 -2.61 2.46 -1.35
C TYR A 40 -3.87 2.42 -2.20
N LYS A 41 -3.76 2.48 -3.54
CA LYS A 41 -4.91 2.33 -4.45
C LYS A 41 -5.57 0.96 -4.28
N LYS A 42 -4.76 -0.10 -4.21
CA LYS A 42 -5.24 -1.48 -4.00
C LYS A 42 -5.94 -1.63 -2.65
N SER A 43 -5.35 -1.09 -1.59
CA SER A 43 -5.93 -1.09 -0.23
C SER A 43 -7.23 -0.27 -0.15
N ALA A 44 -7.28 0.88 -0.82
CA ALA A 44 -8.49 1.70 -0.92
C ALA A 44 -9.61 0.97 -1.69
N LYS A 45 -9.27 0.29 -2.79
CA LYS A 45 -10.22 -0.53 -3.58
C LYS A 45 -10.77 -1.70 -2.78
N ALA A 46 -10.00 -2.23 -1.84
CA ALA A 46 -10.46 -3.25 -0.90
C ALA A 46 -11.37 -2.72 0.22
N GLY A 47 -11.64 -1.40 0.27
CA GLY A 47 -12.50 -0.75 1.27
C GLY A 47 -11.76 -0.15 2.46
N TYR A 48 -10.43 0.01 2.41
CA TYR A 48 -9.67 0.62 3.51
C TYR A 48 -9.73 2.14 3.47
N LYS A 49 -10.55 2.73 4.35
CA LYS A 49 -10.71 4.19 4.46
C LYS A 49 -9.38 4.92 4.70
N ARG A 50 -8.49 4.36 5.53
CA ARG A 50 -7.15 4.94 5.79
C ARG A 50 -6.26 4.97 4.56
N ALA A 51 -6.30 3.95 3.69
CA ALA A 51 -5.56 4.00 2.43
C ALA A 51 -6.14 5.01 1.46
N LYS A 52 -7.47 5.13 1.38
CA LYS A 52 -8.12 6.15 0.55
C LYS A 52 -7.72 7.56 0.99
N ALA A 53 -7.70 7.83 2.30
CA ALA A 53 -7.26 9.10 2.86
C ALA A 53 -5.77 9.37 2.58
N ARG A 54 -4.90 8.37 2.75
CA ARG A 54 -3.46 8.50 2.49
C ARG A 54 -3.16 8.70 1.00
N LEU A 55 -3.87 7.98 0.12
CA LEU A 55 -3.78 8.17 -1.33
C LEU A 55 -4.13 9.61 -1.73
N LYS A 56 -5.21 10.15 -1.16
CA LYS A 56 -5.63 11.55 -1.39
C LYS A 56 -4.56 12.55 -0.93
N LYS A 57 -3.86 12.27 0.18
CA LYS A 57 -2.76 13.10 0.69
C LYS A 57 -1.44 12.94 -0.10
N LEU A 58 -1.28 11.86 -0.86
CA LEU A 58 -0.08 11.59 -1.65
C LEU A 58 -0.18 12.01 -3.11
N GLY A 59 -1.41 12.15 -3.64
CA GLY A 59 -1.69 12.62 -4.98
C GLY A 59 -2.23 14.05 -5.05
N GLY A 60 -2.36 14.72 -3.91
CA GLY A 60 -2.65 16.15 -3.80
C GLY A 60 -1.41 16.93 -3.40
#